data_AF-A0A963UH75-F1
#
_entry.id   AF-A0A963UH75-F1
#
_cell.length_a   1.000
_cell.length_b   1.000
_cell.length_c   1.000
_cell.angle_alpha   90.00
_cell.angle_beta   90.00
_cell.angle_gamma   90.00
#
_symmetry.space_group_name_H-M   'P 1'
#
loop_
_entity.id
_entity.type
_entity.pdbx_description
1 polymer ?
#
loop_
_entity_poly.entity_id
_entity_poly.type
_entity_poly.pdbx_seq_one_letter_code
_entity_poly.pdbx_strand_id
1 'polypeptide(L)'
;MMHHKDLASAPQQRLVIMLPAANLSGVVRDQLRTMTSEGFADIDIRWNANVLAIEARGESGYVRRIFNCAGARVMEKIDRGGIGVERFYDADGITLLSEAIFDSCDDR
;
A
#
# COMPACT_ATOMS: atom_id res chain seq x y z
N MET A 1 1.61 -54.20 11.01
CA MET A 1 2.83 -53.41 10.71
C MET A 1 2.46 -52.46 9.58
N MET A 2 1.99 -51.25 9.89
CA MET A 2 1.53 -50.30 8.88
C MET A 2 2.69 -49.40 8.46
N HIS A 3 3.03 -49.41 7.17
CA HIS A 3 3.99 -48.48 6.57
C HIS A 3 3.29 -47.16 6.22
N HIS A 4 3.50 -46.13 7.03
CA HIS A 4 3.30 -44.75 6.58
C HIS A 4 4.53 -44.35 5.75
N LYS A 5 4.33 -44.16 4.44
CA LYS A 5 5.31 -43.49 3.59
C LYS A 5 5.13 -41.99 3.74
N ASP A 6 6.17 -41.33 4.25
CA ASP A 6 6.30 -39.89 4.31
C ASP A 6 6.00 -39.25 2.95
N LEU A 7 5.00 -38.36 2.91
CA LEU A 7 4.84 -37.40 1.83
C LEU A 7 6.04 -36.45 1.89
N ALA A 8 7.00 -36.65 1.00
CA ALA A 8 8.06 -35.70 0.74
C ALA A 8 7.43 -34.36 0.33
N SER A 9 7.45 -33.38 1.25
CA SER A 9 7.11 -32.00 0.95
C SER A 9 8.16 -31.46 -0.01
N ALA A 10 7.76 -31.27 -1.27
CA ALA A 10 8.61 -30.63 -2.26
C ALA A 10 9.05 -29.25 -1.76
N PRO A 11 10.34 -28.88 -1.88
CA PRO A 11 10.77 -27.54 -1.54
C PRO A 11 10.07 -26.54 -2.47
N GLN A 12 9.19 -25.72 -1.90
CA GLN A 12 8.60 -24.59 -2.60
C GLN A 12 9.75 -23.65 -2.99
N GLN A 13 10.18 -23.72 -4.25
CA GLN A 13 11.10 -22.75 -4.83
C GLN A 13 10.38 -21.40 -4.83
N ARG A 14 10.64 -20.60 -3.80
CA ARG A 14 10.20 -19.22 -3.71
C ARG A 14 10.95 -18.49 -4.84
N LEU A 15 10.27 -18.30 -5.96
CA LEU A 15 10.79 -17.54 -7.09
C LEU A 15 10.97 -16.09 -6.61
N VAL A 16 12.19 -15.73 -6.23
CA VAL A 16 12.52 -14.33 -5.90
C VAL A 16 12.62 -13.60 -7.24
N ILE A 17 11.50 -13.04 -7.68
CA ILE A 17 11.49 -12.10 -8.79
C ILE A 17 12.24 -10.86 -8.28
N MET A 18 13.50 -10.72 -8.65
CA MET A 18 14.22 -9.46 -8.51
C MET A 18 13.59 -8.47 -9.50
N LEU A 19 12.51 -7.82 -9.05
CA LEU A 19 11.95 -6.68 -9.76
C LEU A 19 13.06 -5.62 -9.85
N PRO A 20 13.28 -5.01 -11.03
CA PRO A 20 14.22 -3.91 -11.15
C PRO A 20 13.84 -2.86 -10.11
N ALA A 21 14.84 -2.30 -9.40
CA ALA A 21 14.61 -1.25 -8.42
C ALA A 21 13.73 -0.18 -9.07
N ALA A 22 12.49 -0.05 -8.58
CA ALA A 22 11.56 0.84 -9.22
C ALA A 22 12.12 2.25 -9.14
N ASN A 23 11.88 3.03 -10.20
CA ASN A 23 12.19 4.44 -10.15
C ASN A 23 11.19 5.12 -9.19
N LEU A 24 11.51 5.10 -7.90
CA LEU A 24 10.67 5.69 -6.85
C LEU A 24 10.47 7.19 -7.08
N SER A 25 11.39 7.87 -7.77
CA SER A 25 11.18 9.26 -8.21
C SER A 25 10.04 9.38 -9.23
N GLY A 26 9.87 8.39 -10.10
CA GLY A 26 8.71 8.27 -10.99
C GLY A 26 7.41 8.10 -10.21
N VAL A 27 7.40 7.20 -9.22
CA VAL A 27 6.25 7.01 -8.31
C VAL A 27 5.90 8.31 -7.60
N VAL A 28 6.88 8.99 -7.00
CA VAL A 28 6.68 10.29 -6.34
C VAL A 28 6.09 11.31 -7.29
N ARG A 29 6.65 11.47 -8.49
CA ARG A 29 6.18 12.44 -9.48
C ARG A 29 4.73 12.19 -9.88
N ASP A 30 4.39 10.93 -10.15
CA ASP A 30 3.06 10.55 -10.59
C ASP A 30 2.04 10.74 -9.44
N GLN A 31 2.41 10.39 -8.20
CA GLN A 31 1.57 10.60 -7.02
C GLN A 31 1.36 12.08 -6.69
N LEU A 32 2.41 12.91 -6.77
CA LEU A 32 2.29 14.36 -6.61
C LEU A 32 1.32 14.94 -7.64
N ARG A 33 1.46 14.56 -8.92
CA ARG A 33 0.56 15.03 -9.98
C ARG A 33 -0.88 14.66 -9.67
N THR A 34 -1.14 13.41 -9.30
CA THR A 34 -2.47 12.92 -8.94
C THR A 34 -3.04 13.67 -7.74
N MET A 35 -2.30 13.75 -6.63
CA MET A 35 -2.78 14.37 -5.40
C MET A 35 -3.05 15.87 -5.57
N THR A 36 -2.19 16.59 -6.29
CA THR A 36 -2.43 18.01 -6.60
C THR A 36 -3.67 18.17 -7.51
N SER A 37 -3.88 17.27 -8.48
CA SER A 37 -5.09 17.31 -9.33
C SER A 37 -6.38 16.98 -8.57
N GLU A 38 -6.27 16.22 -7.47
CA GLU A 38 -7.36 15.94 -6.54
C GLU A 38 -7.60 17.07 -5.51
N GLY A 39 -6.80 18.14 -5.55
CA GLY A 39 -6.95 19.32 -4.69
C GLY A 39 -6.21 19.25 -3.35
N PHE A 40 -5.33 18.25 -3.16
CA PHE A 40 -4.45 18.24 -1.98
C PHE A 40 -3.31 19.25 -2.15
N ALA A 41 -3.07 20.04 -1.10
CA ALA A 41 -2.08 21.12 -1.11
C ALA A 41 -0.95 20.91 -0.10
N ASP A 42 -1.22 20.27 1.03
CA ASP A 42 -0.21 19.87 2.02
C ASP A 42 0.20 18.41 1.75
N ILE A 43 1.36 18.21 1.12
CA ILE A 43 1.86 16.87 0.76
C ILE A 43 3.22 16.64 1.44
N ASP A 44 3.29 15.62 2.28
CA ASP A 44 4.50 15.16 2.95
C ASP A 44 4.99 13.84 2.34
N ILE A 45 6.30 13.77 2.08
CA ILE A 45 6.95 12.62 1.46
C ILE A 45 8.07 12.16 2.38
N ARG A 46 7.98 10.92 2.84
CA ARG A 46 8.99 10.29 3.70
C ARG A 46 9.43 8.98 3.07
N TRP A 47 10.74 8.79 2.96
CA TRP A 47 11.29 7.55 2.44
C TRP A 47 12.41 7.00 3.32
N ASN A 48 12.55 5.67 3.34
CA ASN A 48 13.71 4.98 3.87
C ASN A 48 14.10 3.85 2.90
N ALA A 49 15.06 3.01 3.29
CA ALA A 49 15.58 1.94 2.43
C ALA A 49 14.51 0.94 1.95
N ASN A 50 13.38 0.80 2.65
CA ASN A 50 12.39 -0.24 2.41
C ASN A 50 11.04 0.32 1.91
N VAL A 51 10.72 1.57 2.25
CA VAL A 51 9.39 2.12 2.12
C VAL A 51 9.42 3.58 1.70
N LEU A 52 8.51 3.95 0.80
CA LEU A 52 8.13 5.31 0.46
C LEU A 52 6.70 5.57 0.99
N ALA A 53 6.54 6.56 1.85
CA ALA A 53 5.25 7.03 2.33
C ALA A 53 4.95 8.42 1.76
N ILE A 54 3.75 8.60 1.23
CA ILE A 54 3.24 9.87 0.74
C ILE A 54 1.93 10.15 1.45
N GLU A 55 1.86 11.28 2.13
CA GLU A 55 0.68 11.74 2.87
C GLU A 55 0.21 13.07 2.29
N ALA A 56 -1.08 13.23 2.08
CA ALA A 56 -1.66 14.45 1.54
C ALA A 56 -2.88 14.87 2.36
N ARG A 57 -2.97 16.17 2.67
CA ARG A 57 -4.08 16.81 3.40
C ARG A 57 -4.67 17.94 2.57
N GLY A 58 -5.99 18.07 2.64
CA GLY A 58 -6.75 19.12 1.98
C GLY A 58 -8.10 19.34 2.68
N GLU A 59 -8.86 20.30 2.19
CA GLU A 59 -10.19 20.62 2.76
C GLU A 59 -11.15 19.42 2.71
N SER A 60 -11.00 18.57 1.70
CA SER A 60 -11.85 17.39 1.46
C SER A 60 -11.40 16.13 2.22
N GLY A 61 -10.28 16.20 2.96
CA GLY A 61 -9.83 15.12 3.83
C GLY A 61 -8.34 14.79 3.72
N TYR A 62 -8.03 13.50 3.89
CA TYR A 62 -6.68 12.99 4.01
C TYR A 62 -6.48 11.74 3.16
N VAL A 63 -5.27 11.59 2.60
CA VAL A 63 -4.83 10.33 2.00
C VAL A 63 -3.40 10.02 2.42
N ARG A 64 -3.13 8.75 2.69
CA ARG A 64 -1.80 8.19 2.91
C ARG A 64 -1.62 6.98 2.04
N ARG A 65 -0.50 6.93 1.32
CA ARG A 65 -0.12 5.79 0.50
C ARG A 65 1.28 5.35 0.88
N ILE A 66 1.47 4.04 1.00
CA ILE A 66 2.75 3.41 1.30
C ILE A 66 3.14 2.52 0.13
N PHE A 67 4.35 2.69 -0.36
CA PHE A 67 4.94 1.95 -1.45
C PHE A 67 6.16 1.18 -0.96
N ASN A 68 6.34 -0.06 -1.44
CA ASN A 68 7.56 -0.82 -1.19
C ASN A 68 8.70 -0.36 -2.13
N CYS A 69 9.89 -0.95 -1.98
CA CYS A 69 11.06 -0.64 -2.79
C CYS A 69 10.89 -0.98 -4.30
N ALA A 70 9.93 -1.84 -4.64
CA ALA A 70 9.52 -2.11 -6.02
C ALA A 70 8.46 -1.12 -6.54
N GLY A 71 8.14 -0.07 -5.78
CA GLY A 71 7.18 0.96 -6.17
C GLY A 71 5.72 0.50 -6.13
N ALA A 72 5.44 -0.70 -5.63
CA ALA A 72 4.10 -1.23 -5.50
C ALA A 72 3.41 -0.64 -4.26
N ARG A 73 2.16 -0.21 -4.40
CA ARG A 73 1.37 0.37 -3.29
C ARG A 73 0.90 -0.76 -2.36
N VAL A 74 1.50 -0.86 -1.18
CA VAL A 74 1.21 -1.90 -0.19
C VAL A 74 0.21 -1.48 0.87
N MET A 75 -0.03 -0.17 1.03
CA MET A 75 -1.10 0.33 1.88
C MET A 75 -1.68 1.65 1.34
N GLU A 76 -2.98 1.83 1.52
CA GLU A 76 -3.69 3.07 1.30
C GLU A 76 -4.65 3.35 2.45
N LYS A 77 -4.58 4.54 3.02
CA LYS A 77 -5.57 5.07 3.95
C LYS A 77 -6.17 6.34 3.36
N ILE A 78 -7.49 6.41 3.28
CA ILE A 78 -8.23 7.57 2.81
C ILE A 78 -9.22 7.96 3.91
N ASP A 79 -9.34 9.24 4.19
CA ASP A 79 -10.41 9.80 5.00
C ASP A 79 -11.04 10.92 4.19
N ARG A 80 -12.32 10.75 3.82
CA ARG A 80 -13.09 11.75 3.06
C ARG A 80 -14.51 11.82 3.57
N GLY A 81 -14.93 13.03 3.95
CA GLY A 81 -16.33 13.28 4.35
C GLY A 81 -16.78 12.44 5.55
N GLY A 82 -15.86 12.14 6.47
CA GLY A 82 -16.13 11.30 7.64
C GLY A 82 -16.08 9.80 7.40
N ILE A 83 -15.83 9.35 6.17
CA ILE A 83 -15.62 7.93 5.89
C ILE A 83 -14.14 7.67 5.73
N GLY A 84 -13.61 6.88 6.67
CA GLY A 84 -12.26 6.33 6.64
C GLY A 84 -12.23 4.98 5.92
N VAL A 85 -11.26 4.78 5.04
CA VAL A 85 -10.99 3.48 4.42
C VAL A 85 -9.50 3.18 4.54
N GLU A 86 -9.15 1.99 5.00
CA GLU A 86 -7.78 1.49 5.05
C GLU A 86 -7.67 0.17 4.29
N ARG A 87 -6.73 0.08 3.36
CA ARG A 87 -6.47 -1.08 2.51
C ARG A 87 -5.03 -1.51 2.62
N PHE A 88 -4.82 -2.82 2.73
CA PHE A 88 -3.50 -3.45 2.70
C PHE A 88 -3.42 -4.40 1.51
N TYR A 89 -2.32 -4.31 0.77
CA TYR A 89 -2.04 -5.12 -0.40
C TYR A 89 -0.80 -5.97 -0.17
N ASP A 90 -0.69 -7.08 -0.89
CA ASP A 90 0.52 -7.88 -0.93
C ASP A 90 1.67 -7.08 -1.58
N ALA A 91 2.88 -7.64 -1.57
CA ALA A 91 4.08 -7.02 -2.12
C ALA A 91 3.97 -6.71 -3.64
N ASP A 92 3.02 -7.31 -4.34
CA ASP A 92 2.69 -7.00 -5.73
C ASP A 92 1.92 -5.67 -5.90
N GLY A 93 1.33 -5.14 -4.82
CA GLY A 93 0.49 -3.94 -4.80
C GLY A 93 -0.85 -4.08 -5.52
N ILE A 94 -1.24 -5.32 -5.85
CA ILE A 94 -2.46 -5.67 -6.59
C ILE A 94 -3.36 -6.55 -5.73
N THR A 95 -2.82 -7.58 -5.10
CA THR A 95 -3.58 -8.55 -4.29
C THR A 95 -4.02 -7.89 -2.98
N LEU A 96 -5.32 -7.64 -2.82
CA LEU A 96 -5.89 -7.10 -1.58
C LEU A 96 -5.81 -8.17 -0.47
N LEU A 97 -5.15 -7.82 0.64
CA LEU A 97 -5.04 -8.67 1.83
C LEU A 97 -6.10 -8.34 2.87
N SER A 98 -6.41 -7.05 3.04
CA SER A 98 -7.37 -6.57 4.02
C SER A 98 -7.93 -5.21 3.62
N GLU A 99 -9.20 -4.98 3.95
CA GLU A 99 -9.86 -3.68 3.87
C GLU A 99 -10.68 -3.46 5.14
N ALA A 100 -10.59 -2.26 5.70
CA ALA A 100 -11.42 -1.79 6.80
C ALA A 100 -12.06 -0.45 6.43
N ILE A 101 -13.36 -0.32 6.71
CA ILE A 101 -14.13 0.90 6.48
C ILE A 101 -14.62 1.39 7.84
N PHE A 102 -14.38 2.66 8.12
CA PHE A 102 -14.74 3.36 9.34
C PHE A 102 -15.70 4.47 8.96
N ASP A 103 -16.86 4.51 9.60
CA ASP A 103 -17.77 5.65 9.51
C ASP A 103 -17.54 6.51 10.75
N SER A 104 -17.25 7.81 10.55
CA SER A 104 -17.14 8.78 11.63
C SER A 104 -18.50 9.38 12.01
N CYS A 105 -19.62 8.79 11.59
CA CYS A 105 -20.92 9.00 12.21
C CYS A 105 -20.94 8.43 13.65
N ASP A 106 -20.15 9.04 14.53
CA ASP A 106 -20.48 9.03 15.95
C ASP A 106 -21.59 10.06 16.16
N ASP A 107 -22.82 9.56 16.23
CA ASP A 107 -23.93 10.21 16.94
C ASP A 107 -23.40 10.69 18.31
N ARG A 108 -23.30 12.01 18.47
CA ARG A 108 -23.14 12.66 19.79
C ARG A 108 -24.46 12.73 20.52
#